data_AF-A0A3E0VG34-F1
#
_entry.id   AF-A0A3E0VG34-F1
#
_cell.length_a   1.000
_cell.length_b   1.000
_cell.length_c   1.000
_cell.angle_alpha   90.00
_cell.angle_beta   90.00
_cell.angle_gamma   90.00
#
_symmetry.space_group_name_H-M   'P 1'
#
loop_
_entity.id
_entity.type
_entity.pdbx_description
1 polymer ?
#
loop_
_entity_poly.entity_id
_entity_poly.type
_entity_poly.pdbx_seq_one_letter_code
_entity_poly.pdbx_strand_id
1 'polypeptide(L)'
;MARRALRRRHESPRSPGCLEDRDRRPGRPIVSTAGLLSRFASWANRGPFTVRDLSRYRIVFGVLVIVSLPDFTWVSGVPAPFYSPPPGPMALLSGPPPLWLMLGVQAAIYVLLVALTAGLYTRFVSIAVSVLMLLGYGLTFSYGKIDHTILMVAVPFVMAFSGWGGRYSLDSIRKPAGVPDNPQWPSRYLAMIIGLAFFTAALPKVASGWLSPSTQSAFGHFASRLVSGRDAPLTELAGALHHQTWLWETVDWLTVILEAGIIVSAVSWASFRIMMAVTTLFHLGVMMSFGILFTSNVIAYGAFVSWGLLSLPQVRWALKKSQVWVGGVVVIVLGVAVFVFERFFPESRDFFLPGIVVIAAVIGAGYLVFVVVRLARRLIERRAAPPTPVVSRERESRRT
;
A
#
# COMPACT_ATOMS: atom_id res chain seq x y z
N MET A 1 1.25 -18.81 48.40
CA MET A 1 -0.18 -18.66 48.74
C MET A 1 -0.96 -18.38 47.45
N ALA A 2 -1.27 -19.41 46.66
CA ALA A 2 -2.47 -20.26 46.75
C ALA A 2 -3.74 -19.58 46.20
N ARG A 3 -4.07 -19.87 44.92
CA ARG A 3 -5.45 -19.96 44.40
C ARG A 3 -5.49 -20.87 43.17
N ARG A 4 -5.64 -22.18 43.45
CA ARG A 4 -6.11 -23.21 42.51
C ARG A 4 -7.59 -22.97 42.23
N ALA A 5 -7.94 -22.67 40.98
CA ALA A 5 -9.33 -22.61 40.53
C ALA A 5 -9.67 -23.90 39.77
N LEU A 6 -10.74 -24.55 40.24
CA LEU A 6 -11.25 -25.84 39.82
C LEU A 6 -11.72 -25.85 38.37
N ARG A 7 -11.09 -26.69 37.53
CA ARG A 7 -11.62 -27.13 36.24
C ARG A 7 -12.55 -28.32 36.48
N ARG A 8 -13.86 -28.09 36.55
CA ARG A 8 -14.86 -29.17 36.49
C ARG A 8 -14.89 -29.72 35.07
N ARG A 9 -14.51 -30.99 34.91
CA ARG A 9 -14.75 -31.78 33.70
C ARG A 9 -16.23 -32.18 33.69
N HIS A 10 -16.96 -31.76 32.68
CA HIS A 10 -18.24 -32.38 32.32
C HIS A 10 -17.91 -33.56 31.41
N GLU A 11 -18.03 -34.77 31.93
CA GLU A 11 -18.06 -36.00 31.15
C GLU A 11 -19.47 -36.14 30.56
N SER A 12 -19.58 -36.19 29.24
CA SER A 12 -20.85 -36.54 28.59
C SER A 12 -21.00 -38.07 28.53
N PRO A 13 -22.24 -38.59 28.60
CA PRO A 13 -22.50 -40.02 28.47
C PRO A 13 -22.09 -40.51 27.08
N ARG A 14 -21.41 -41.66 27.05
CA ARG A 14 -21.12 -42.41 25.82
C ARG A 14 -22.40 -43.08 25.33
N SER A 15 -22.85 -42.70 24.14
CA SER A 15 -23.89 -43.42 23.39
C SER A 15 -23.33 -44.74 22.83
N PRO A 16 -24.03 -45.88 22.99
CA PRO A 16 -23.61 -47.17 22.46
C PRO A 16 -24.06 -47.36 21.00
N GLY A 17 -23.17 -47.96 20.20
CA GLY A 17 -23.50 -48.85 19.10
C GLY A 17 -24.15 -48.22 17.86
N CYS A 18 -23.35 -47.93 16.83
CA CYS A 18 -23.82 -48.02 15.45
C CYS A 18 -22.75 -48.74 14.62
N LEU A 19 -23.14 -49.90 14.13
CA LEU A 19 -22.37 -50.83 13.32
C LEU A 19 -22.00 -50.25 11.95
N GLU A 20 -20.78 -50.58 11.55
CA GLU A 20 -20.25 -50.81 10.20
C GLU A 20 -21.05 -50.28 8.99
N ASP A 21 -20.55 -49.21 8.39
CA ASP A 21 -20.61 -48.99 6.93
C ASP A 21 -19.16 -48.89 6.43
N ARG A 22 -18.59 -50.04 6.06
CA ARG A 22 -17.14 -50.23 5.79
C ARG A 22 -16.76 -50.17 4.32
N ASP A 23 -17.65 -49.78 3.41
CA ASP A 23 -17.41 -49.90 1.97
C ASP A 23 -17.56 -48.62 1.13
N ARG A 24 -17.68 -47.45 1.75
CA ARG A 24 -17.63 -46.18 1.01
C ARG A 24 -16.18 -45.78 0.76
N ARG A 25 -15.67 -46.16 -0.41
CA ARG A 25 -14.48 -45.52 -1.00
C ARG A 25 -14.67 -43.99 -0.88
N PRO A 26 -13.77 -43.25 -0.22
CA PRO A 26 -13.93 -41.82 -0.03
C PRO A 26 -13.90 -41.15 -1.41
N GLY A 27 -15.08 -40.88 -1.97
CA GLY A 27 -15.22 -40.08 -3.16
C GLY A 27 -14.48 -38.77 -2.93
N ARG A 28 -13.57 -38.42 -3.84
CA ARG A 28 -12.85 -37.14 -3.76
C ARG A 28 -13.90 -36.05 -3.54
N PRO A 29 -13.79 -35.25 -2.46
CA PRO A 29 -14.81 -34.27 -2.14
C PRO A 29 -14.91 -33.33 -3.34
N ILE A 30 -16.05 -33.37 -4.03
CA ILE A 30 -16.40 -32.39 -5.05
C ILE A 30 -16.36 -31.06 -4.32
N VAL A 31 -15.44 -30.18 -4.72
CA VAL A 31 -15.37 -28.84 -4.15
C VAL A 31 -16.64 -28.13 -4.58
N SER A 32 -17.62 -28.07 -3.68
CA SER A 32 -18.86 -27.35 -3.95
C SER A 32 -18.55 -25.86 -4.17
N THR A 33 -19.35 -25.18 -4.97
CA THR A 33 -19.28 -23.72 -5.17
C THR A 33 -19.31 -22.97 -3.84
N ALA A 34 -20.10 -23.46 -2.86
CA ALA A 34 -20.11 -22.97 -1.48
C ALA A 34 -18.74 -23.11 -0.77
N GLY A 35 -17.99 -24.17 -1.06
CA GLY A 35 -16.62 -24.37 -0.57
C GLY A 35 -15.62 -23.37 -1.14
N LEU A 36 -15.74 -22.99 -2.40
CA LEU A 36 -14.88 -21.96 -3.00
C LEU A 36 -15.18 -20.56 -2.46
N LEU A 37 -16.46 -20.20 -2.36
CA LEU A 37 -16.88 -18.90 -1.83
C LEU A 37 -16.47 -18.71 -0.37
N SER A 38 -16.60 -19.75 0.46
CA SER A 38 -16.15 -19.69 1.86
C SER A 38 -14.62 -19.56 1.98
N ARG A 39 -13.84 -20.23 1.13
CA ARG A 39 -12.38 -20.06 1.07
C ARG A 39 -11.98 -18.66 0.63
N PHE A 40 -12.64 -18.10 -0.38
CA PHE A 40 -12.40 -16.74 -0.84
C PHE A 40 -12.76 -15.72 0.24
N ALA A 41 -13.93 -15.83 0.86
CA ALA A 41 -14.34 -14.94 1.95
C ALA A 41 -13.38 -15.00 3.14
N SER A 42 -12.89 -16.20 3.47
CA SER A 42 -11.87 -16.41 4.50
C SER A 42 -10.54 -15.75 4.12
N TRP A 43 -10.08 -15.89 2.88
CA TRP A 43 -8.87 -15.26 2.37
C TRP A 43 -8.96 -13.73 2.38
N ALA A 44 -10.11 -13.18 1.97
CA ALA A 44 -10.36 -11.76 1.90
C ALA A 44 -10.39 -11.12 3.29
N ASN A 45 -11.01 -11.78 4.27
CA ASN A 45 -11.21 -11.24 5.61
C ASN A 45 -10.11 -11.57 6.62
N ARG A 46 -9.18 -12.49 6.31
CA ARG A 46 -8.03 -12.79 7.17
C ARG A 46 -6.82 -11.94 6.81
N GLY A 47 -6.21 -11.34 7.84
CA GLY A 47 -5.01 -10.54 7.65
C GLY A 47 -4.34 -10.12 8.94
N PRO A 48 -3.08 -9.66 8.85
CA PRO A 48 -2.27 -9.34 10.00
C PRO A 48 -2.47 -7.90 10.51
N PHE A 49 -3.24 -7.07 9.80
CA PHE A 49 -3.31 -5.63 10.08
C PHE A 49 -4.36 -5.34 11.12
N THR A 50 -3.97 -4.64 12.17
CA THR A 50 -4.87 -4.19 13.23
C THR A 50 -5.41 -2.80 12.91
N VAL A 51 -6.54 -2.43 13.51
CA VAL A 51 -7.08 -1.05 13.46
C VAL A 51 -6.02 -0.01 13.88
N ARG A 52 -5.11 -0.38 14.80
CA ARG A 52 -4.01 0.47 15.25
C ARG A 52 -3.00 0.73 14.11
N ASP A 53 -2.67 -0.29 13.33
CA ASP A 53 -1.79 -0.16 12.16
C ASP A 53 -2.40 0.80 11.15
N LEU A 54 -3.65 0.55 10.77
CA LEU A 54 -4.34 1.32 9.74
C LEU A 54 -4.56 2.78 10.16
N SER A 55 -4.89 3.01 11.43
CA SER A 55 -5.08 4.37 11.96
C SER A 55 -3.80 5.19 12.01
N ARG A 56 -2.65 4.54 12.28
CA ARG A 56 -1.34 5.21 12.19
C ARG A 56 -0.97 5.48 10.75
N TYR A 57 -1.21 4.52 9.87
CA TYR A 57 -1.00 4.71 8.44
C TYR A 57 -1.81 5.88 7.89
N ARG A 58 -3.08 6.07 8.31
CA ARG A 58 -3.89 7.24 7.92
C ARG A 58 -3.17 8.56 8.19
N ILE A 59 -2.57 8.69 9.38
CA ILE A 59 -1.84 9.91 9.78
C ILE A 59 -0.59 10.08 8.91
N VAL A 60 0.21 9.02 8.75
CA VAL A 60 1.41 9.03 7.90
C VAL A 60 1.04 9.40 6.46
N PHE A 61 0.02 8.74 5.90
CA PHE A 61 -0.51 9.02 4.57
C PHE A 61 -0.90 10.49 4.44
N GLY A 62 -1.77 11.00 5.32
CA GLY A 62 -2.25 12.38 5.24
C GLY A 62 -1.11 13.41 5.28
N VAL A 63 -0.14 13.24 6.19
CA VAL A 63 1.05 14.11 6.27
C VAL A 63 1.90 14.02 5.01
N LEU A 64 2.21 12.80 4.53
CA LEU A 64 3.04 12.61 3.35
C LEU A 64 2.37 13.11 2.07
N VAL A 65 1.04 12.99 1.95
CA VAL A 65 0.29 13.53 0.80
C VAL A 65 0.26 15.05 0.84
N ILE A 66 0.10 15.67 2.02
CA ILE A 66 0.15 17.14 2.15
C ILE A 66 1.43 17.71 1.54
N VAL A 67 2.60 17.13 1.90
CA VAL A 67 3.91 17.61 1.43
C VAL A 67 4.28 17.14 0.02
N SER A 68 3.49 16.25 -0.59
CA SER A 68 3.76 15.70 -1.93
C SER A 68 2.69 16.03 -2.95
N LEU A 69 1.64 16.76 -2.56
CA LEU A 69 0.55 17.13 -3.45
C LEU A 69 1.10 18.07 -4.53
N PRO A 70 0.90 17.76 -5.82
CA PRO A 70 1.29 18.67 -6.88
C PRO A 70 0.39 19.92 -6.85
N ASP A 71 0.86 20.98 -7.48
CA ASP A 71 0.00 22.12 -7.78
C ASP A 71 -0.92 21.70 -8.93
N PHE A 72 -2.25 21.75 -8.75
CA PHE A 72 -3.18 21.52 -9.86
C PHE A 72 -3.56 22.81 -10.58
N THR A 73 -3.20 23.99 -10.07
CA THR A 73 -3.66 25.28 -10.63
C THR A 73 -3.03 25.63 -11.97
N TRP A 74 -1.85 25.07 -12.29
CA TRP A 74 -1.18 25.30 -13.56
C TRP A 74 -2.03 24.90 -14.77
N VAL A 75 -2.94 23.91 -14.62
CA VAL A 75 -3.82 23.44 -15.72
C VAL A 75 -4.73 24.54 -16.25
N SER A 76 -5.04 25.55 -15.44
CA SER A 76 -5.83 26.72 -15.85
C SER A 76 -5.05 27.71 -16.70
N GLY A 77 -3.71 27.64 -16.69
CA GLY A 77 -2.83 28.52 -17.48
C GLY A 77 -2.51 27.98 -18.87
N VAL A 78 -2.90 26.74 -19.19
CA VAL A 78 -2.59 26.11 -20.47
C VAL A 78 -3.64 26.49 -21.52
N PRO A 79 -3.28 26.84 -22.76
CA PRO A 79 -4.25 27.13 -23.81
C PRO A 79 -5.15 25.92 -24.14
N ALA A 80 -6.43 26.18 -24.40
CA ALA A 80 -7.44 25.15 -24.71
C ALA A 80 -7.07 24.17 -25.85
N PRO A 81 -6.36 24.56 -26.93
CA PRO A 81 -5.94 23.62 -27.97
C PRO A 81 -5.04 22.47 -27.50
N PHE A 82 -4.38 22.60 -26.34
CA PHE A 82 -3.58 21.53 -25.75
C PHE A 82 -4.38 20.58 -24.86
N TYR A 83 -5.65 20.91 -24.56
CA TYR A 83 -6.52 20.07 -23.76
C TYR A 83 -7.05 18.91 -24.60
N SER A 84 -6.48 17.72 -24.39
CA SER A 84 -6.79 16.49 -25.10
C SER A 84 -7.09 15.36 -24.11
N PRO A 85 -8.22 15.41 -23.40
CA PRO A 85 -8.57 14.43 -22.37
C PRO A 85 -8.70 13.02 -22.96
N PRO A 86 -8.19 11.98 -22.29
CA PRO A 86 -8.48 10.60 -22.66
C PRO A 86 -9.98 10.30 -22.46
N PRO A 87 -10.51 9.21 -23.05
CA PRO A 87 -11.90 8.80 -22.84
C PRO A 87 -12.24 8.71 -21.34
N GLY A 88 -13.26 9.45 -20.91
CA GLY A 88 -13.68 9.53 -19.51
C GLY A 88 -14.36 10.84 -19.15
N PRO A 89 -14.61 11.09 -17.84
CA PRO A 89 -15.36 12.27 -17.40
C PRO A 89 -14.73 13.61 -17.78
N MET A 90 -13.40 13.67 -17.93
CA MET A 90 -12.70 14.89 -18.35
C MET A 90 -12.99 15.27 -19.82
N ALA A 91 -13.38 14.31 -20.66
CA ALA A 91 -13.78 14.56 -22.05
C ALA A 91 -15.11 15.33 -22.17
N LEU A 92 -15.85 15.48 -21.06
CA LEU A 92 -17.07 16.29 -21.01
C LEU A 92 -16.78 17.80 -20.92
N LEU A 93 -15.53 18.17 -20.64
CA LEU A 93 -15.09 19.57 -20.59
C LEU A 93 -14.60 20.01 -21.97
N SER A 94 -14.94 21.23 -22.36
CA SER A 94 -14.49 21.83 -23.63
C SER A 94 -13.08 22.43 -23.57
N GLY A 95 -12.45 22.44 -22.39
CA GLY A 95 -11.15 23.06 -22.18
C GLY A 95 -10.73 23.11 -20.70
N PRO A 96 -9.63 23.80 -20.39
CA PRO A 96 -9.17 24.01 -19.03
C PRO A 96 -10.22 24.69 -18.16
N PRO A 97 -10.41 24.25 -16.90
CA PRO A 97 -11.22 24.98 -15.93
C PRO A 97 -10.57 26.31 -15.55
N PRO A 98 -11.36 27.33 -15.16
CA PRO A 98 -10.84 28.63 -14.76
C PRO A 98 -10.03 28.55 -13.46
N LEU A 99 -9.08 29.46 -13.28
CA LEU A 99 -8.12 29.46 -12.16
C LEU A 99 -8.80 29.43 -10.78
N TRP A 100 -9.87 30.20 -10.56
CA TRP A 100 -10.57 30.25 -9.28
C TRP A 100 -11.14 28.89 -8.88
N LEU A 101 -11.60 28.09 -9.85
CA LEU A 101 -12.13 26.75 -9.60
C LEU A 101 -11.00 25.82 -9.19
N MET A 102 -9.86 25.88 -9.86
CA MET A 102 -8.70 25.06 -9.52
C MET A 102 -8.07 25.45 -8.17
N LEU A 103 -8.04 26.74 -7.83
CA LEU A 103 -7.68 27.21 -6.49
C LEU A 103 -8.63 26.64 -5.44
N GLY A 104 -9.94 26.67 -5.69
CA GLY A 104 -10.95 26.09 -4.80
C GLY A 104 -10.78 24.59 -4.61
N VAL A 105 -10.54 23.85 -5.70
CA VAL A 105 -10.27 22.39 -5.65
C VAL A 105 -9.00 22.09 -4.85
N GLN A 106 -7.90 22.79 -5.12
CA GLN A 106 -6.63 22.59 -4.41
C GLN A 106 -6.77 22.87 -2.91
N ALA A 107 -7.36 24.02 -2.55
CA ALA A 107 -7.58 24.40 -1.15
C ALA A 107 -8.50 23.40 -0.44
N ALA A 108 -9.55 22.92 -1.09
CA ALA A 108 -10.43 21.89 -0.56
C ALA A 108 -9.68 20.57 -0.31
N ILE A 109 -8.78 20.15 -1.20
CA ILE A 109 -7.95 18.95 -0.98
C ILE A 109 -7.08 19.12 0.27
N TYR A 110 -6.39 20.25 0.46
CA TYR A 110 -5.58 20.47 1.66
C TYR A 110 -6.40 20.43 2.96
N VAL A 111 -7.55 21.12 2.99
CA VAL A 111 -8.46 21.08 4.15
C VAL A 111 -8.92 19.65 4.44
N LEU A 112 -9.30 18.89 3.40
CA LEU A 112 -9.72 17.50 3.55
C LEU A 112 -8.58 16.57 3.96
N LEU A 113 -7.34 16.81 3.51
CA LEU A 113 -6.17 16.02 3.94
C LEU A 113 -5.82 16.28 5.40
N VAL A 114 -5.93 17.53 5.89
CA VAL A 114 -5.79 17.83 7.32
C VAL A 114 -6.91 17.18 8.12
N ALA A 115 -8.15 17.23 7.63
CA ALA A 115 -9.29 16.54 8.23
C ALA A 115 -9.07 15.01 8.28
N LEU A 116 -8.54 14.42 7.21
CA LEU A 116 -8.22 13.00 7.12
C LEU A 116 -7.13 12.62 8.11
N THR A 117 -6.07 13.42 8.21
CA THR A 117 -4.97 13.23 9.16
C THR A 117 -5.50 13.22 10.60
N ALA A 118 -6.31 14.23 10.95
CA ALA A 118 -6.98 14.32 12.24
C ALA A 118 -8.03 13.22 12.49
N GLY A 119 -8.50 12.55 11.43
CA GLY A 119 -9.53 11.52 11.49
C GLY A 119 -10.89 12.09 11.83
N LEU A 120 -11.28 13.17 11.14
CA LEU A 120 -12.59 13.80 11.22
C LEU A 120 -13.47 13.30 10.06
N TYR A 121 -14.61 12.68 10.35
CA TYR A 121 -15.50 12.05 9.35
C TYR A 121 -14.75 11.16 8.36
N THR A 122 -13.81 10.36 8.89
CA THR A 122 -12.73 9.69 8.16
C THR A 122 -13.21 9.02 6.88
N ARG A 123 -14.30 8.25 6.92
CA ARG A 123 -14.84 7.56 5.74
C ARG A 123 -15.24 8.52 4.62
N PHE A 124 -16.05 9.53 4.94
CA PHE A 124 -16.54 10.49 3.95
C PHE A 124 -15.42 11.40 3.44
N VAL A 125 -14.55 11.86 4.34
CA VAL A 125 -13.40 12.66 3.96
C VAL A 125 -12.44 11.88 3.07
N SER A 126 -12.19 10.59 3.35
CA SER A 126 -11.33 9.77 2.48
C SER A 126 -11.90 9.68 1.06
N ILE A 127 -13.21 9.45 0.92
CA ILE A 127 -13.89 9.42 -0.39
C ILE A 127 -13.79 10.78 -1.08
N ALA A 128 -14.05 11.87 -0.36
CA ALA A 128 -13.97 13.23 -0.91
C ALA A 128 -12.55 13.59 -1.39
N VAL A 129 -11.52 13.26 -0.60
CA VAL A 129 -10.11 13.40 -1.02
C VAL A 129 -9.85 12.65 -2.31
N SER A 130 -10.25 11.37 -2.40
CA SER A 130 -10.07 10.59 -3.63
C SER A 130 -10.77 11.21 -4.84
N VAL A 131 -12.01 11.67 -4.70
CA VAL A 131 -12.75 12.29 -5.81
C VAL A 131 -12.07 13.57 -6.29
N LEU A 132 -11.67 14.45 -5.36
CA LEU A 132 -11.00 15.70 -5.74
C LEU A 132 -9.59 15.47 -6.31
N MET A 133 -8.83 14.51 -5.77
CA MET A 133 -7.54 14.14 -6.35
C MET A 133 -7.70 13.49 -7.72
N LEU A 134 -8.72 12.66 -7.93
CA LEU A 134 -9.04 12.09 -9.24
C LEU A 134 -9.37 13.19 -10.26
N LEU A 135 -10.11 14.22 -9.85
CA LEU A 135 -10.37 15.40 -10.66
C LEU A 135 -9.07 16.14 -11.01
N GLY A 136 -8.25 16.48 -10.00
CA GLY A 136 -6.99 17.21 -10.22
C GLY A 136 -6.00 16.47 -11.13
N TYR A 137 -5.77 15.17 -10.86
CA TYR A 137 -4.91 14.34 -11.71
C TYR A 137 -5.51 14.09 -13.08
N GLY A 138 -6.83 13.86 -13.18
CA GLY A 138 -7.51 13.66 -14.46
C GLY A 138 -7.35 14.87 -15.39
N LEU A 139 -7.49 16.08 -14.85
CA LEU A 139 -7.24 17.33 -15.58
C LEU A 139 -5.77 17.47 -15.99
N THR A 140 -4.84 17.15 -15.09
CA THR A 140 -3.39 17.13 -15.40
C THR A 140 -3.07 16.19 -16.57
N PHE A 141 -3.65 14.99 -16.55
CA PHE A 141 -3.40 13.96 -17.57
C PHE A 141 -4.08 14.24 -18.90
N SER A 142 -5.02 15.19 -18.94
CA SER A 142 -5.63 15.66 -20.19
C SER A 142 -4.67 16.46 -21.07
N TYR A 143 -3.43 16.70 -20.60
CA TYR A 143 -2.34 17.32 -21.36
C TYR A 143 -1.26 16.32 -21.80
N GLY A 144 -1.58 15.03 -21.85
CA GLY A 144 -0.76 13.99 -22.50
C GLY A 144 0.35 13.37 -21.64
N LYS A 145 0.65 13.91 -20.45
CA LYS A 145 1.57 13.27 -19.49
C LYS A 145 0.79 12.48 -18.46
N ILE A 146 0.92 11.15 -18.48
CA ILE A 146 0.37 10.27 -17.44
C ILE A 146 1.49 9.90 -16.47
N ASP A 147 1.29 10.17 -15.18
CA ASP A 147 2.22 9.83 -14.10
C ASP A 147 1.68 8.69 -13.22
N HIS A 148 2.56 8.14 -12.38
CA HIS A 148 2.28 6.99 -11.50
C HIS A 148 1.54 7.41 -10.21
N THR A 149 0.49 8.23 -10.29
CA THR A 149 -0.16 8.83 -9.11
C THR A 149 -1.48 8.18 -8.70
N ILE A 150 -1.99 7.23 -9.48
CA ILE A 150 -3.29 6.59 -9.22
C ILE A 150 -3.39 5.94 -7.84
N LEU A 151 -2.28 5.42 -7.31
CA LEU A 151 -2.25 4.81 -5.98
C LEU A 151 -2.53 5.84 -4.88
N MET A 152 -2.16 7.10 -5.09
CA MET A 152 -2.46 8.20 -4.17
C MET A 152 -3.97 8.47 -4.08
N VAL A 153 -4.68 8.28 -5.20
CA VAL A 153 -6.14 8.39 -5.27
C VAL A 153 -6.82 7.16 -4.67
N ALA A 154 -6.31 5.97 -4.99
CA ALA A 154 -6.91 4.69 -4.60
C ALA A 154 -6.82 4.42 -3.09
N VAL A 155 -5.71 4.78 -2.43
CA VAL A 155 -5.53 4.55 -0.99
C VAL A 155 -6.68 5.12 -0.15
N PRO A 156 -6.99 6.43 -0.18
CA PRO A 156 -8.04 6.96 0.68
C PRO A 156 -9.40 6.35 0.34
N PHE A 157 -9.71 6.13 -0.95
CA PHE A 157 -10.97 5.53 -1.38
C PHE A 157 -11.17 4.14 -0.79
N VAL A 158 -10.18 3.25 -0.96
CA VAL A 158 -10.26 1.88 -0.47
C VAL A 158 -10.22 1.84 1.06
N MET A 159 -9.33 2.63 1.67
CA MET A 159 -9.15 2.61 3.12
C MET A 159 -10.31 3.24 3.89
N ALA A 160 -11.17 4.02 3.22
CA ALA A 160 -12.45 4.49 3.76
C ALA A 160 -13.32 3.36 4.36
N PHE A 161 -13.13 2.13 3.88
CA PHE A 161 -13.89 0.93 4.28
C PHE A 161 -13.12 -0.01 5.22
N SER A 162 -11.88 0.33 5.59
CA SER A 162 -10.99 -0.54 6.39
C SER A 162 -11.08 -0.34 7.90
N GLY A 163 -11.82 0.69 8.34
CA GLY A 163 -11.82 1.09 9.75
C GLY A 163 -10.56 1.87 10.17
N TRP A 164 -9.77 2.41 9.24
CA TRP A 164 -8.58 3.23 9.56
C TRP A 164 -8.87 4.55 10.29
N GLY A 165 -10.14 4.91 10.47
CA GLY A 165 -10.60 5.97 11.36
C GLY A 165 -10.88 5.52 12.79
N GLY A 166 -10.72 4.22 13.10
CA GLY A 166 -11.19 3.62 14.36
C GLY A 166 -10.33 3.93 15.59
N ARG A 167 -9.10 4.44 15.42
CA ARG A 167 -8.23 4.90 16.50
C ARG A 167 -7.49 6.18 16.11
N TYR A 168 -6.93 6.85 17.12
CA TYR A 168 -6.12 8.06 16.98
C TYR A 168 -6.81 9.11 16.10
N SER A 169 -8.12 9.26 16.25
CA SER A 169 -8.98 10.10 15.40
C SER A 169 -9.97 10.89 16.23
N LEU A 170 -10.39 12.05 15.73
CA LEU A 170 -11.50 12.81 16.33
C LEU A 170 -12.81 12.00 16.30
N ASP A 171 -13.01 11.15 15.29
CA ASP A 171 -14.15 10.22 15.22
C ASP A 171 -14.19 9.24 16.40
N SER A 172 -13.04 8.70 16.81
CA SER A 172 -12.95 7.76 17.93
C SER A 172 -13.27 8.38 19.30
N ILE A 173 -13.15 9.72 19.43
CA ILE A 173 -13.57 10.46 20.63
C ILE A 173 -15.10 10.62 20.65
N ARG A 174 -15.71 10.88 19.49
CA ARG A 174 -17.17 11.10 19.36
C ARG A 174 -17.97 9.82 19.59
N LYS A 175 -17.44 8.70 19.11
CA LYS A 175 -18.00 7.36 19.24
C LYS A 175 -16.96 6.48 19.91
N PRO A 176 -16.83 6.51 21.26
CA PRO A 176 -16.02 5.53 21.97
C PRO A 176 -16.60 4.15 21.67
N ALA A 177 -15.97 3.46 20.73
CA ALA A 177 -16.57 2.31 20.07
C ALA A 177 -16.50 1.07 20.98
N GLY A 178 -17.54 0.23 20.90
CA GLY A 178 -17.38 -1.21 21.06
C GLY A 178 -16.32 -1.75 20.09
N VAL A 179 -15.97 -3.04 20.20
CA VAL A 179 -14.89 -3.67 19.41
C VAL A 179 -15.02 -3.28 17.93
N PRO A 180 -14.11 -2.46 17.36
CA PRO A 180 -14.26 -2.00 15.98
C PRO A 180 -14.09 -3.19 15.03
N ASP A 181 -15.02 -3.32 14.08
CA ASP A 181 -14.83 -4.22 12.95
C ASP A 181 -13.58 -3.81 12.18
N ASN A 182 -12.71 -4.79 11.91
CA ASN A 182 -11.43 -4.60 11.23
C ASN A 182 -11.40 -5.43 9.95
N PRO A 183 -12.29 -5.14 8.98
CA PRO A 183 -12.36 -5.91 7.75
C PRO A 183 -11.02 -5.82 7.01
N GLN A 184 -10.48 -6.97 6.63
CA GLN A 184 -9.17 -7.04 5.94
C GLN A 184 -9.32 -6.97 4.41
N TRP A 185 -10.54 -7.13 3.89
CA TRP A 185 -10.79 -7.13 2.46
C TRP A 185 -10.40 -5.80 1.78
N PRO A 186 -10.49 -4.60 2.39
CA PRO A 186 -10.06 -3.37 1.72
C PRO A 186 -8.55 -3.37 1.52
N SER A 187 -7.76 -3.81 2.50
CA SER A 187 -6.31 -3.94 2.33
C SER A 187 -5.95 -4.96 1.24
N ARG A 188 -6.73 -6.05 1.11
CA ARG A 188 -6.55 -7.02 0.00
C ARG A 188 -6.87 -6.37 -1.33
N TYR A 189 -7.96 -5.62 -1.41
CA TYR A 189 -8.36 -4.93 -2.62
C TYR A 189 -7.32 -3.88 -3.04
N LEU A 190 -6.77 -3.12 -2.08
CA LEU A 190 -5.64 -2.22 -2.35
C LEU A 190 -4.41 -2.97 -2.85
N ALA A 191 -4.06 -4.12 -2.26
CA ALA A 191 -2.95 -4.94 -2.73
C ALA A 191 -3.16 -5.42 -4.18
N MET A 192 -4.40 -5.79 -4.54
CA MET A 192 -4.76 -6.14 -5.91
C MET A 192 -4.69 -4.95 -6.87
N ILE A 193 -5.12 -3.74 -6.45
CA ILE A 193 -4.99 -2.52 -7.25
C ILE A 193 -3.52 -2.20 -7.51
N ILE A 194 -2.66 -2.29 -6.49
CA ILE A 194 -1.21 -2.10 -6.64
C ILE A 194 -0.63 -3.15 -7.60
N GLY A 195 -0.98 -4.42 -7.41
CA GLY A 195 -0.57 -5.49 -8.31
C GLY A 195 -1.02 -5.27 -9.75
N LEU A 196 -2.26 -4.84 -9.96
CA LEU A 196 -2.78 -4.54 -11.28
C LEU A 196 -2.05 -3.36 -11.92
N ALA A 197 -1.80 -2.28 -11.18
CA ALA A 197 -1.07 -1.11 -11.69
C ALA A 197 0.33 -1.49 -12.20
N PHE A 198 1.07 -2.30 -11.44
CA PHE A 198 2.38 -2.80 -11.85
C PHE A 198 2.28 -3.80 -12.99
N PHE A 199 1.31 -4.71 -12.95
CA PHE A 199 1.08 -5.66 -14.04
C PHE A 199 0.81 -4.95 -15.37
N THR A 200 0.00 -3.88 -15.36
CA THR A 200 -0.25 -3.07 -16.55
C THR A 200 0.98 -2.29 -17.04
N ALA A 201 1.97 -2.04 -16.19
CA ALA A 201 3.26 -1.47 -16.60
C ALA A 201 4.20 -2.53 -17.20
N ALA A 202 4.07 -3.80 -16.78
CA ALA A 202 4.83 -4.93 -17.31
C ALA A 202 4.35 -5.35 -18.71
N LEU A 203 3.03 -5.35 -18.93
CA LEU A 203 2.41 -5.76 -20.21
C LEU A 203 3.03 -5.09 -21.45
N PRO A 204 3.13 -3.74 -21.55
CA PRO A 204 3.72 -3.12 -22.73
C PRO A 204 5.20 -3.46 -22.88
N LYS A 205 5.96 -3.65 -21.78
CA LYS A 205 7.37 -4.06 -21.86
C LYS A 205 7.50 -5.43 -22.51
N VAL A 206 6.72 -6.40 -22.04
CA VAL A 206 6.71 -7.74 -22.64
C VAL A 206 6.27 -7.68 -24.11
N ALA A 207 5.24 -6.89 -24.42
CA ALA A 207 4.69 -6.79 -25.78
C ALA A 207 5.59 -6.02 -26.77
N SER A 208 6.42 -5.09 -26.29
CA SER A 208 7.25 -4.22 -27.15
C SER A 208 8.64 -4.77 -27.46
N GLY A 209 8.93 -6.01 -27.06
CA GLY A 209 10.27 -6.60 -27.20
C GLY A 209 11.29 -6.11 -26.18
N TRP A 210 10.87 -5.53 -25.05
CA TRP A 210 11.75 -5.02 -23.98
C TRP A 210 12.76 -6.07 -23.48
N LEU A 211 12.35 -7.34 -23.46
CA LEU A 211 13.16 -8.47 -23.01
C LEU A 211 14.08 -9.05 -24.09
N SER A 212 14.18 -8.41 -25.25
CA SER A 212 15.10 -8.82 -26.30
C SER A 212 16.54 -8.46 -25.89
N PRO A 213 17.48 -9.43 -25.82
CA PRO A 213 18.87 -9.20 -25.40
C PRO A 213 19.65 -8.19 -26.25
N SER A 214 19.11 -7.83 -27.42
CA SER A 214 19.69 -6.84 -28.32
C SER A 214 19.27 -5.40 -28.01
N THR A 215 18.27 -5.19 -27.15
CA THR A 215 17.66 -3.86 -26.96
C THR A 215 18.24 -3.10 -25.77
N GLN A 216 18.64 -3.77 -24.69
CA GLN A 216 19.09 -3.15 -23.44
C GLN A 216 18.16 -2.00 -23.04
N SER A 217 16.87 -2.27 -22.95
CA SER A 217 15.81 -1.26 -22.88
C SER A 217 15.96 -0.34 -21.67
N ALA A 218 16.40 -0.85 -20.52
CA ALA A 218 16.74 -0.06 -19.34
C ALA A 218 17.89 0.90 -19.62
N PHE A 219 18.95 0.45 -20.31
CA PHE A 219 20.04 1.34 -20.72
C PHE A 219 19.56 2.39 -21.71
N GLY A 220 18.76 2.01 -22.72
CA GLY A 220 18.16 2.94 -23.67
C GLY A 220 17.34 4.03 -22.97
N HIS A 221 16.57 3.65 -21.94
CA HIS A 221 15.83 4.62 -21.13
C HIS A 221 16.76 5.53 -20.32
N PHE A 222 17.83 4.98 -19.74
CA PHE A 222 18.86 5.76 -19.06
C PHE A 222 19.55 6.76 -20.00
N ALA A 223 19.98 6.31 -21.18
CA ALA A 223 20.63 7.15 -22.18
C ALA A 223 19.70 8.27 -22.68
N SER A 224 18.42 7.97 -22.93
CA SER A 224 17.41 8.98 -23.29
C SER A 224 17.27 10.06 -22.22
N ARG A 225 17.33 9.69 -20.94
CA ARG A 225 17.27 10.64 -19.81
C ARG A 225 18.53 11.51 -19.75
N LEU A 226 19.70 10.90 -19.92
CA LEU A 226 20.99 11.61 -19.94
C LEU A 226 21.02 12.65 -21.07
N VAL A 227 20.62 12.28 -22.29
CA VAL A 227 20.55 13.20 -23.44
C VAL A 227 19.53 14.33 -23.20
N SER A 228 18.50 14.07 -22.40
CA SER A 228 17.51 15.08 -22.00
C SER A 228 17.99 16.00 -20.86
N GLY A 229 19.26 15.91 -20.45
CA GLY A 229 19.84 16.71 -19.36
C GLY A 229 19.27 16.37 -17.98
N ARG A 230 18.75 15.15 -17.79
CA ARG A 230 18.20 14.69 -16.51
C ARG A 230 19.23 13.86 -15.75
N ASP A 231 20.04 14.54 -14.95
CA ASP A 231 21.02 13.89 -14.10
C ASP A 231 20.39 13.28 -12.84
N ALA A 232 21.08 12.28 -12.30
CA ALA A 232 20.73 11.56 -11.09
C ALA A 232 22.02 11.27 -10.30
N PRO A 233 21.93 10.98 -8.99
CA PRO A 233 23.12 10.78 -8.16
C PRO A 233 24.10 9.70 -8.64
N LEU A 234 23.62 8.68 -9.37
CA LEU A 234 24.44 7.60 -9.93
C LEU A 234 24.59 7.68 -11.44
N THR A 235 24.31 8.83 -12.08
CA THR A 235 24.42 8.96 -13.54
C THR A 235 25.82 8.62 -14.05
N GLU A 236 26.88 9.14 -13.42
CA GLU A 236 28.27 8.85 -13.83
C GLU A 236 28.60 7.36 -13.72
N LEU A 237 28.23 6.73 -12.60
CA LEU A 237 28.45 5.31 -12.38
C LEU A 237 27.66 4.45 -13.37
N ALA A 238 26.39 4.76 -13.59
CA ALA A 238 25.54 4.05 -14.55
C ALA A 238 26.09 4.22 -15.98
N GLY A 239 26.54 5.41 -16.35
CA GLY A 239 27.20 5.69 -17.62
C GLY A 239 28.50 4.91 -17.79
N ALA A 240 29.33 4.81 -16.75
CA ALA A 240 30.56 4.02 -16.79
C ALA A 240 30.30 2.51 -17.04
N LEU A 241 29.12 2.03 -16.69
CA LEU A 241 28.70 0.63 -16.87
C LEU A 241 28.00 0.36 -18.21
N HIS A 242 27.96 1.31 -19.15
CA HIS A 242 27.26 1.14 -20.43
C HIS A 242 27.76 -0.04 -21.28
N HIS A 243 29.04 -0.40 -21.18
CA HIS A 243 29.60 -1.56 -21.90
C HIS A 243 29.18 -2.91 -21.31
N GLN A 244 28.62 -2.95 -20.10
CA GLN A 244 28.24 -4.17 -19.39
C GLN A 244 26.83 -4.60 -19.80
N THR A 245 26.67 -5.11 -21.03
CA THR A 245 25.37 -5.47 -21.61
C THR A 245 24.57 -6.46 -20.76
N TRP A 246 25.24 -7.47 -20.19
CA TRP A 246 24.63 -8.47 -19.31
C TRP A 246 23.98 -7.85 -18.06
N LEU A 247 24.54 -6.75 -17.55
CA LEU A 247 24.00 -6.05 -16.39
C LEU A 247 22.67 -5.38 -16.74
N TRP A 248 22.62 -4.66 -17.86
CA TRP A 248 21.41 -3.96 -18.32
C TRP A 248 20.29 -4.92 -18.69
N GLU A 249 20.62 -6.03 -19.35
CA GLU A 249 19.66 -7.10 -19.60
C GLU A 249 19.15 -7.72 -18.29
N THR A 250 20.02 -7.92 -17.30
CA THR A 250 19.59 -8.38 -15.97
C THR A 250 18.60 -7.39 -15.34
N VAL A 251 18.84 -6.08 -15.47
CA VAL A 251 17.92 -5.04 -14.99
C VAL A 251 16.58 -5.09 -15.74
N ASP A 252 16.57 -5.33 -17.05
CA ASP A 252 15.36 -5.47 -17.86
C ASP A 252 14.49 -6.64 -17.37
N TRP A 253 15.08 -7.82 -17.24
CA TRP A 253 14.39 -9.01 -16.75
C TRP A 253 13.90 -8.83 -15.31
N LEU A 254 14.72 -8.30 -14.41
CA LEU A 254 14.33 -8.06 -13.02
C LEU A 254 13.20 -7.05 -12.92
N THR A 255 13.19 -6.01 -13.76
CA THR A 255 12.11 -5.01 -13.81
C THR A 255 10.78 -5.67 -14.16
N VAL A 256 10.73 -6.46 -15.25
CA VAL A 256 9.49 -7.13 -15.67
C VAL A 256 9.03 -8.18 -14.66
N ILE A 257 9.96 -8.99 -14.12
CA ILE A 257 9.64 -9.99 -13.09
C ILE A 257 9.08 -9.32 -11.83
N LEU A 258 9.66 -8.20 -11.41
CA LEU A 258 9.19 -7.44 -10.26
C LEU A 258 7.76 -6.91 -10.51
N GLU A 259 7.57 -6.20 -11.62
CA GLU A 259 6.28 -5.59 -11.96
C GLU A 259 5.16 -6.63 -12.09
N ALA A 260 5.41 -7.72 -12.82
CA ALA A 260 4.44 -8.82 -12.96
C ALA A 260 4.28 -9.63 -11.67
N GLY A 261 5.35 -9.78 -10.88
CA GLY A 261 5.35 -10.56 -9.65
C GLY A 261 4.49 -9.97 -8.53
N ILE A 262 4.27 -8.65 -8.52
CA ILE A 262 3.49 -7.99 -7.45
C ILE A 262 2.06 -8.50 -7.41
N ILE A 263 1.37 -8.67 -8.55
CA ILE A 263 -0.03 -9.16 -8.54
C ILE A 263 -0.12 -10.60 -8.01
N VAL A 264 0.85 -11.46 -8.37
CA VAL A 264 0.92 -12.84 -7.87
C VAL A 264 1.19 -12.85 -6.37
N SER A 265 2.05 -11.95 -5.89
CA SER A 265 2.39 -11.85 -4.48
C SER A 265 1.20 -11.46 -3.59
N ALA A 266 0.18 -10.77 -4.14
CA ALA A 266 -1.02 -10.32 -3.43
C ALA A 266 -1.88 -11.48 -2.87
N VAL A 267 -1.66 -12.71 -3.34
CA VAL A 267 -2.30 -13.93 -2.81
C VAL A 267 -1.91 -14.17 -1.36
N SER A 268 -0.68 -13.86 -0.95
CA SER A 268 -0.16 -14.10 0.41
C SER A 268 0.38 -12.82 1.05
N TRP A 269 -0.02 -12.53 2.29
CA TRP A 269 0.47 -11.35 3.00
C TRP A 269 1.98 -11.34 3.22
N ALA A 270 2.58 -12.51 3.43
CA ALA A 270 4.02 -12.61 3.59
C ALA A 270 4.74 -12.24 2.29
N SER A 271 4.32 -12.87 1.18
CA SER A 271 4.90 -12.61 -0.15
C SER A 271 4.69 -11.17 -0.57
N PHE A 272 3.48 -10.63 -0.41
CA PHE A 272 3.17 -9.25 -0.77
C PHE A 272 4.01 -8.25 0.00
N ARG A 273 4.18 -8.42 1.33
CA ARG A 273 5.01 -7.51 2.14
C ARG A 273 6.50 -7.59 1.77
N ILE A 274 7.02 -8.78 1.49
CA ILE A 274 8.37 -8.94 0.95
C ILE A 274 8.49 -8.20 -0.37
N MET A 275 7.50 -8.37 -1.26
CA MET A 275 7.50 -7.72 -2.56
C MET A 275 7.45 -6.19 -2.46
N MET A 276 6.62 -5.62 -1.57
CA MET A 276 6.60 -4.17 -1.32
C MET A 276 7.95 -3.67 -0.80
N ALA A 277 8.61 -4.42 0.10
CA ALA A 277 9.93 -4.05 0.59
C ALA A 277 10.99 -4.08 -0.53
N VAL A 278 11.01 -5.12 -1.37
CA VAL A 278 11.87 -5.16 -2.57
C VAL A 278 11.54 -4.00 -3.50
N THR A 279 10.26 -3.70 -3.71
CA THR A 279 9.82 -2.61 -4.60
C THR A 279 10.27 -1.23 -4.09
N THR A 280 10.32 -0.99 -2.77
CA THR A 280 10.88 0.26 -2.23
C THR A 280 12.37 0.41 -2.54
N LEU A 281 13.14 -0.68 -2.51
CA LEU A 281 14.56 -0.68 -2.89
C LEU A 281 14.73 -0.48 -4.40
N PHE A 282 13.87 -1.09 -5.19
CA PHE A 282 13.81 -0.87 -6.64
C PHE A 282 13.57 0.60 -6.97
N HIS A 283 12.56 1.24 -6.35
CA HIS A 283 12.29 2.67 -6.57
C HIS A 283 13.44 3.58 -6.13
N LEU A 284 14.14 3.23 -5.04
CA LEU A 284 15.37 3.93 -4.67
C LEU A 284 16.44 3.78 -5.77
N GLY A 285 16.67 2.57 -6.27
CA GLY A 285 17.59 2.34 -7.39
C GLY A 285 17.21 3.14 -8.62
N VAL A 286 15.93 3.15 -8.99
CA VAL A 286 15.43 3.92 -10.14
C VAL A 286 15.59 5.43 -9.93
N MET A 287 15.32 5.93 -8.72
CA MET A 287 15.57 7.34 -8.37
C MET A 287 17.06 7.70 -8.48
N MET A 288 17.94 6.85 -7.95
CA MET A 288 19.38 7.11 -7.92
C MET A 288 20.03 7.02 -9.30
N SER A 289 19.60 6.08 -10.15
CA SER A 289 20.19 5.86 -11.48
C SER A 289 19.51 6.65 -12.59
N PHE A 290 18.19 6.86 -12.52
CA PHE A 290 17.43 7.50 -13.59
C PHE A 290 16.89 8.87 -13.19
N GLY A 291 16.88 9.24 -11.90
CA GLY A 291 16.25 10.48 -11.42
C GLY A 291 14.72 10.43 -11.48
N ILE A 292 14.12 9.25 -11.47
CA ILE A 292 12.67 9.07 -11.54
C ILE A 292 12.13 8.79 -10.13
N LEU A 293 11.23 9.67 -9.68
CA LEU A 293 10.62 9.59 -8.36
C LEU A 293 9.28 8.84 -8.41
N PHE A 294 9.14 7.82 -7.57
CA PHE A 294 7.90 7.05 -7.38
C PHE A 294 7.28 7.30 -5.99
N THR A 295 7.28 8.56 -5.54
CA THR A 295 6.88 8.94 -4.18
C THR A 295 5.45 8.53 -3.84
N SER A 296 4.51 8.69 -4.78
CA SER A 296 3.12 8.23 -4.64
C SER A 296 3.01 6.73 -4.35
N ASN A 297 3.81 5.92 -5.05
CA ASN A 297 3.78 4.47 -4.90
C ASN A 297 4.32 4.06 -3.53
N VAL A 298 5.47 4.61 -3.11
CA VAL A 298 6.05 4.25 -1.80
C VAL A 298 5.18 4.70 -0.63
N ILE A 299 4.46 5.82 -0.76
CA ILE A 299 3.46 6.24 0.22
C ILE A 299 2.36 5.18 0.33
N ALA A 300 1.82 4.71 -0.80
CA ALA A 300 0.79 3.67 -0.82
C ALA A 300 1.25 2.34 -0.20
N TYR A 301 2.52 1.97 -0.36
CA TYR A 301 3.09 0.76 0.26
C TYR A 301 3.10 0.82 1.79
N GLY A 302 3.11 2.02 2.36
CA GLY A 302 2.98 2.25 3.79
C GLY A 302 1.76 1.55 4.40
N ALA A 303 0.69 1.29 3.63
CA ALA A 303 -0.49 0.58 4.09
C ALA A 303 -0.19 -0.84 4.61
N PHE A 304 0.92 -1.44 4.17
CA PHE A 304 1.31 -2.82 4.49
C PHE A 304 2.42 -2.92 5.55
N VAL A 305 2.80 -1.79 6.15
CA VAL A 305 3.71 -1.72 7.29
C VAL A 305 2.96 -1.99 8.59
N SER A 306 3.56 -2.78 9.49
CA SER A 306 3.00 -3.06 10.82
C SER A 306 3.29 -1.91 11.78
N TRP A 307 2.70 -0.74 11.53
CA TRP A 307 2.90 0.49 12.32
C TRP A 307 2.65 0.32 13.82
N GLY A 308 1.84 -0.65 14.23
CA GLY A 308 1.54 -1.05 15.59
C GLY A 308 2.75 -1.53 16.39
N LEU A 309 3.76 -2.06 15.71
CA LEU A 309 5.03 -2.48 16.33
C LEU A 309 5.91 -1.29 16.70
N LEU A 310 5.71 -0.13 16.06
CA LEU A 310 6.45 1.08 16.40
C LEU A 310 5.88 1.68 17.68
N SER A 311 6.75 1.92 18.67
CA SER A 311 6.42 2.62 19.90
C SER A 311 6.31 4.13 19.64
N LEU A 312 5.31 4.55 18.88
CA LEU A 312 4.99 5.97 18.74
C LEU A 312 4.32 6.49 20.02
N PRO A 313 4.64 7.74 20.45
CA PRO A 313 3.98 8.40 21.57
C PRO A 313 2.47 8.26 21.46
N GLN A 314 1.82 7.87 22.56
CA GLN A 314 0.37 7.82 22.58
C GLN A 314 -0.15 9.24 22.65
N VAL A 315 -0.60 9.78 21.51
CA VAL A 315 -1.33 11.05 21.49
C VAL A 315 -2.67 10.82 22.19
N ARG A 316 -2.77 11.27 23.43
CA ARG A 316 -4.03 11.36 24.17
C ARG A 316 -4.63 12.72 23.86
N TRP A 317 -5.67 12.71 23.03
CA TRP A 317 -6.45 13.92 22.83
C TRP A 317 -7.12 14.31 24.15
N ALA A 318 -6.76 15.47 24.70
CA ALA A 318 -7.41 16.03 25.89
C ALA A 318 -8.79 16.65 25.57
N LEU A 319 -9.23 16.55 24.32
CA LEU A 319 -10.48 17.14 23.84
C LEU A 319 -11.69 16.38 24.39
N LYS A 320 -12.59 17.13 25.02
CA LYS A 320 -13.93 16.66 25.38
C LYS A 320 -14.78 16.51 24.12
N LYS A 321 -15.81 15.64 24.17
CA LYS A 321 -16.77 15.47 23.06
C LYS A 321 -17.42 16.78 22.62
N SER A 322 -17.67 17.70 23.56
CA SER A 322 -18.20 19.04 23.28
C SER A 322 -17.24 19.96 22.54
N GLN A 323 -15.94 19.64 22.46
CA GLN A 323 -14.90 20.47 21.86
C GLN A 323 -14.52 20.02 20.45
N VAL A 324 -15.18 19.00 19.88
CA VAL A 324 -14.78 18.50 18.55
C VAL A 324 -15.11 19.51 17.44
N TRP A 325 -16.04 20.46 17.65
CA TRP A 325 -16.28 21.56 16.71
C TRP A 325 -15.06 22.50 16.62
N VAL A 326 -14.36 22.74 17.74
CA VAL A 326 -13.09 23.49 17.76
C VAL A 326 -12.05 22.76 16.91
N GLY A 327 -12.01 21.42 17.00
CA GLY A 327 -11.17 20.59 16.13
C GLY A 327 -11.49 20.79 14.64
N GLY A 328 -12.77 20.95 14.28
CA GLY A 328 -13.18 21.26 12.91
C GLY A 328 -12.68 22.61 12.42
N VAL A 329 -12.80 23.66 13.23
CA VAL A 329 -12.29 25.01 12.90
C VAL A 329 -10.76 24.98 12.74
N VAL A 330 -10.05 24.35 13.67
CA VAL A 330 -8.58 24.19 13.61
C VAL A 330 -8.16 23.45 12.34
N VAL A 331 -8.88 22.41 11.94
CA VAL A 331 -8.62 21.67 10.70
C VAL A 331 -8.75 22.57 9.47
N ILE A 332 -9.78 23.42 9.40
CA ILE A 332 -9.97 24.35 8.28
C ILE A 332 -8.84 25.38 8.25
N VAL A 333 -8.58 26.04 9.38
CA VAL A 333 -7.52 27.07 9.48
C VAL A 333 -6.16 26.49 9.11
N LEU A 334 -5.82 25.31 9.64
CA LEU A 334 -4.56 24.64 9.35
C LEU A 334 -4.48 24.20 7.88
N GLY A 335 -5.57 23.66 7.31
CA GLY A 335 -5.63 23.29 5.90
C GLY A 335 -5.39 24.48 4.96
N VAL A 336 -6.03 25.62 5.24
CA VAL A 336 -5.81 26.86 4.49
C VAL A 336 -4.38 27.37 4.68
N ALA A 337 -3.86 27.36 5.91
CA ALA A 337 -2.49 27.79 6.18
C ALA A 337 -1.45 26.95 5.43
N VAL A 338 -1.63 25.63 5.38
CA VAL A 338 -0.77 24.71 4.62
C VAL A 338 -0.87 24.97 3.12
N PHE A 339 -2.08 25.16 2.59
CA PHE A 339 -2.28 25.53 1.19
C PHE A 339 -1.54 26.83 0.83
N VAL A 340 -1.66 27.85 1.68
CA VAL A 340 -0.97 29.13 1.50
C VAL A 340 0.55 28.94 1.57
N PHE A 341 1.05 28.20 2.56
CA PHE A 341 2.47 27.90 2.71
C PHE A 341 3.06 27.24 1.46
N GLU A 342 2.44 26.16 0.97
CA GLU A 342 2.90 25.45 -0.24
C GLU A 342 2.93 26.35 -1.48
N ARG A 343 2.04 27.35 -1.55
CA ARG A 343 2.05 28.31 -2.66
C ARG A 343 3.25 29.26 -2.62
N PHE A 344 3.69 29.64 -1.43
CA PHE A 344 4.85 30.52 -1.22
C PHE A 344 6.18 29.76 -1.24
N PHE A 345 6.19 28.47 -0.92
CA PHE A 345 7.41 27.65 -0.83
C PHE A 345 7.33 26.38 -1.67
N PRO A 346 7.03 26.45 -2.99
CA PRO A 346 6.84 25.25 -3.81
C PRO A 346 8.09 24.35 -3.91
N GLU A 347 9.28 24.93 -3.72
CA GLU A 347 10.59 24.27 -3.75
C GLU A 347 10.80 23.31 -2.57
N SER A 348 10.06 23.46 -1.46
CA SER A 348 10.22 22.55 -0.31
C SER A 348 9.92 21.10 -0.70
N ARG A 349 9.07 20.88 -1.71
CA ARG A 349 8.74 19.56 -2.23
C ARG A 349 9.95 18.85 -2.83
N ASP A 350 10.81 19.57 -3.54
CA ASP A 350 11.99 18.98 -4.18
C ASP A 350 12.97 18.42 -3.14
N PHE A 351 12.97 18.99 -1.94
CA PHE A 351 13.70 18.45 -0.79
C PHE A 351 13.01 17.23 -0.15
N PHE A 352 11.69 17.27 0.07
CA PHE A 352 11.00 16.20 0.80
C PHE A 352 10.78 14.93 -0.04
N LEU A 353 10.50 15.06 -1.34
CA LEU A 353 10.09 13.93 -2.19
C LEU A 353 11.16 12.82 -2.28
N PRO A 354 12.45 13.10 -2.50
CA PRO A 354 13.50 12.08 -2.46
C PRO A 354 13.65 11.47 -1.07
N GLY A 355 13.54 12.29 -0.01
CA GLY A 355 13.63 11.85 1.38
C GLY A 355 12.59 10.78 1.73
N ILE A 356 11.36 10.91 1.22
CA ILE A 356 10.30 9.90 1.40
C ILE A 356 10.70 8.56 0.78
N VAL A 357 11.27 8.57 -0.43
CA VAL A 357 11.73 7.35 -1.12
C VAL A 357 12.88 6.68 -0.35
N VAL A 358 13.86 7.47 0.11
CA VAL A 358 14.98 6.96 0.92
C VAL A 358 14.49 6.33 2.22
N ILE A 359 13.61 7.00 2.96
CA ILE A 359 13.06 6.47 4.22
C ILE A 359 12.27 5.18 3.96
N ALA A 360 11.45 5.14 2.91
CA ALA A 360 10.71 3.93 2.54
C ALA A 360 11.64 2.75 2.22
N ALA A 361 12.72 3.00 1.49
CA ALA A 361 13.75 2.01 1.18
C ALA A 361 14.47 1.50 2.43
N VAL A 362 14.80 2.38 3.39
CA VAL A 362 15.39 1.98 4.69
C VAL A 362 14.43 1.08 5.48
N ILE A 363 13.14 1.43 5.55
CA ILE A 363 12.11 0.59 6.18
C ILE A 363 12.01 -0.76 5.47
N GLY A 364 12.02 -0.77 4.13
CA GLY A 364 12.01 -1.97 3.31
C GLY A 364 13.20 -2.89 3.57
N ALA A 365 14.42 -2.35 3.54
CA ALA A 365 15.65 -3.06 3.86
C ALA A 365 15.60 -3.68 5.27
N GLY A 366 15.21 -2.89 6.28
CA GLY A 366 15.07 -3.37 7.65
C GLY A 366 14.08 -4.53 7.78
N TYR A 367 12.95 -4.47 7.05
CA TYR A 367 11.98 -5.56 6.99
C TYR A 367 12.57 -6.83 6.36
N LEU A 368 13.31 -6.72 5.26
CA LEU A 368 13.95 -7.86 4.60
C LEU A 368 14.99 -8.52 5.52
N VAL A 369 15.85 -7.73 6.18
CA VAL A 369 16.80 -8.23 7.18
C VAL A 369 16.07 -8.99 8.29
N PHE A 370 14.98 -8.44 8.81
CA PHE A 370 14.16 -9.11 9.83
C PHE A 370 13.61 -10.47 9.34
N VAL A 371 13.13 -10.55 8.09
CA VAL A 371 12.63 -11.80 7.50
C VAL A 371 13.75 -12.83 7.39
N VAL A 372 14.94 -12.44 6.89
CA VAL A 372 16.10 -13.33 6.77
C VAL A 372 16.55 -13.86 8.14
N VAL A 373 16.71 -12.98 9.13
CA VAL A 373 17.09 -13.38 10.50
C VAL A 373 16.08 -14.35 11.10
N ARG A 374 14.78 -14.09 10.91
CA ARG A 374 13.71 -14.97 11.41
C ARG A 374 13.75 -16.35 10.74
N LEU A 375 14.02 -16.41 9.44
CA LEU A 375 14.16 -17.68 8.71
C LEU A 375 15.39 -18.45 9.19
N ALA A 376 16.54 -17.78 9.34
CA ALA A 376 17.77 -18.39 9.84
C ALA A 376 17.57 -18.99 11.24
N ARG A 377 16.96 -18.25 12.17
CA ARG A 377 16.65 -18.75 13.52
C ARG A 377 15.78 -20.01 13.49
N ARG A 378 14.73 -20.04 12.66
CA ARG A 378 13.87 -21.22 12.50
C ARG A 378 14.62 -22.42 11.95
N LEU A 379 15.57 -22.22 11.03
CA LEU A 379 16.40 -23.29 10.50
C LEU A 379 17.35 -23.85 11.56
N ILE A 380 17.93 -22.98 12.39
CA ILE A 380 18.79 -23.38 13.53
C ILE A 380 17.95 -24.15 14.57
N GLU A 381 16.79 -23.64 14.97
CA GLU A 381 15.89 -24.31 15.91
C GLU A 381 15.44 -25.69 15.42
N ARG A 382 15.16 -25.83 14.11
CA ARG A 382 14.81 -27.12 13.51
C ARG A 382 15.96 -28.12 13.48
N ARG A 383 17.21 -27.65 13.33
CA ARG A 383 18.41 -28.50 13.39
C ARG A 383 18.76 -28.89 14.82
N ALA A 384 18.46 -28.02 15.80
CA ALA A 384 18.72 -28.26 17.22
C ALA A 384 17.61 -29.09 17.90
N ALA A 385 16.40 -29.15 17.33
CA ALA A 385 15.31 -29.95 17.88
C ALA A 385 15.71 -31.44 17.86
N PRO A 386 15.62 -32.15 19.00
CA PRO A 386 15.87 -33.59 19.01
C PRO A 386 14.93 -34.28 18.00
N PRO A 387 15.38 -35.35 17.33
CA PRO A 387 14.53 -36.09 16.41
C PRO A 387 13.24 -36.46 17.14
N THR A 388 12.09 -36.06 16.58
CA THR A 388 10.79 -36.36 17.15
C THR A 388 10.76 -37.86 17.40
N PRO A 389 10.59 -38.33 18.66
CA PRO A 389 10.67 -39.75 18.95
C PRO A 389 9.68 -40.46 18.04
N VAL A 390 10.18 -41.41 17.25
CA VAL A 390 9.34 -42.27 16.42
C VAL A 390 8.48 -43.03 17.41
N VAL A 391 7.24 -42.56 17.64
CA VAL A 391 6.26 -43.30 18.42
C VAL A 391 6.01 -44.57 17.61
N SER A 392 6.69 -45.65 18.01
CA SER A 392 6.58 -46.96 17.40
C SER A 392 5.10 -47.35 17.43
N ARG A 393 4.43 -47.28 16.28
CA ARG A 393 3.04 -47.72 16.08
C ARG A 393 2.80 -49.18 16.50
N GLU A 394 3.87 -49.96 16.71
CA GLU A 394 3.81 -51.34 17.21
C GLU A 394 3.17 -51.49 18.60
N ARG A 395 3.11 -50.45 19.44
CA ARG A 395 2.40 -50.56 20.73
C ARG A 395 0.89 -50.39 20.61
N GLU A 396 0.40 -49.84 19.51
CA GLU A 396 -1.05 -49.65 19.30
C GLU A 396 -1.69 -50.87 18.63
N SER A 397 -0.94 -51.65 17.84
CA SER A 397 -1.44 -52.91 17.26
C SER A 397 -1.42 -54.10 18.21
N ARG A 398 -0.76 -54.01 19.38
CA ARG A 398 -0.76 -55.07 20.41
C ARG A 398 -1.84 -54.87 21.49
N ARG A 399 -2.72 -53.87 21.34
CA ARG A 399 -3.81 -53.56 22.27
C ARG A 399 -5.21 -53.74 21.68
N THR A 400 -5.29 -54.24 20.45
CA THR A 400 -6.49 -54.80 19.81
C THR A 400 -6.26 -56.28 19.58
#